data_AF-A0A667XUT7-F1
#
_entry.id   AF-A0A667XUT7-F1
#
_cell.length_a   1.000
_cell.length_b   1.000
_cell.length_c   1.000
_cell.angle_alpha   90.00
_cell.angle_beta   90.00
_cell.angle_gamma   90.00
#
_symmetry.space_group_name_H-M   'P 1'
#
loop_
_entity.id
_entity.type
_entity.pdbx_description
1 polymer ?
#
loop_
_entity_poly.entity_id
_entity_poly.type
_entity_poly.pdbx_seq_one_letter_code
_entity_poly.pdbx_strand_id
1 'polypeptide(L)' 'MSVPFSSTNLRVPRGFGLILEGLAREVLRDQPGDIPSYAARYFNVLLKKREGNIHIKEPATVVTPSE' A
#
# COMPACT_ATOMS: atom_id res chain seq x y z
N MET A 1 -1.36 20.45 40.55
CA MET A 1 -1.30 19.04 40.08
C MET A 1 -0.89 19.07 38.62
N SER A 2 0.21 18.40 38.26
CA SER A 2 0.74 18.37 36.89
C SER A 2 -0.01 17.32 36.08
N VAL A 3 -0.65 17.72 34.97
CA VAL A 3 -1.14 16.77 33.98
C VAL A 3 0.05 16.34 33.11
N PRO A 4 0.39 15.05 33.03
CA PRO A 4 1.30 14.61 32.01
C PRO A 4 0.56 14.74 30.67
N PHE A 5 0.91 15.74 29.88
CA PHE A 5 0.58 15.74 28.46
C PHE A 5 1.40 14.59 27.85
N SER A 6 0.87 13.37 27.91
CA SER A 6 1.38 12.30 27.06
C SER A 6 1.35 12.88 25.65
N SER A 7 2.51 12.93 25.00
CA SER A 7 2.63 13.33 23.60
C SER A 7 1.94 12.27 22.72
N THR A 8 0.62 12.23 22.75
CA THR A 8 -0.20 11.31 21.97
C THR A 8 -0.21 11.76 20.52
N ASN A 9 0.91 11.58 19.81
CA ASN A 9 1.02 11.81 18.37
C ASN A 9 0.58 10.59 17.55
N LEU A 10 -0.33 9.78 18.08
CA LEU A 10 -0.97 8.71 17.31
C LEU A 10 -2.20 9.30 16.63
N ARG A 11 -2.03 9.73 15.37
CA ARG A 11 -3.12 10.15 14.50
C ARG A 11 -3.22 9.21 13.32
N VAL A 12 -4.45 8.87 12.93
CA VAL A 12 -4.71 8.09 11.74
C VAL A 12 -4.18 8.86 10.51
N PRO A 13 -3.32 8.25 9.68
CA PRO A 13 -2.82 8.90 8.47
C PRO A 13 -3.95 9.31 7.54
N ARG A 14 -3.79 10.45 6.86
CA ARG A 14 -4.74 10.89 5.84
C ARG A 14 -4.85 9.83 4.73
N GLY A 15 -6.08 9.53 4.32
CA GLY A 15 -6.36 8.54 3.26
C GLY A 15 -6.35 7.08 3.73
N PHE A 16 -5.97 6.78 4.97
CA PHE A 16 -5.98 5.40 5.47
C PHE A 16 -7.38 4.77 5.45
N GLY A 17 -8.42 5.55 5.81
CA GLY A 17 -9.81 5.11 5.73
C GLY A 17 -10.24 4.69 4.32
N LEU A 18 -9.81 5.41 3.28
CA LEU A 18 -10.15 5.10 1.89
C LEU A 18 -9.53 3.76 1.44
N ILE A 19 -8.32 3.46 1.92
CA ILE A 19 -7.63 2.20 1.63
C ILE A 19 -8.41 1.02 2.25
N LEU A 20 -8.84 1.17 3.50
CA LEU A 20 -9.65 0.16 4.19
C LEU A 20 -11.03 -0.01 3.56
N GLU A 21 -11.66 1.07 3.14
CA GLU A 21 -12.95 1.03 2.45
C GLU A 21 -12.84 0.28 1.12
N GLY A 22 -11.77 0.50 0.35
CA GLY A 22 -11.52 -0.26 -0.88
C GLY A 22 -11.40 -1.77 -0.62
N LEU A 23 -10.64 -2.17 0.40
CA LEU A 23 -10.55 -3.57 0.81
C LEU A 23 -11.93 -4.11 1.23
N ALA A 24 -12.69 -3.36 2.03
CA ALA A 24 -13.99 -3.78 2.53
C ALA A 24 -14.99 -4.02 1.39
N ARG A 25 -14.99 -3.17 0.35
CA ARG A 25 -15.84 -3.37 -0.84
C ARG A 25 -15.54 -4.67 -1.57
N GLU A 26 -14.27 -5.01 -1.75
CA GLU A 26 -13.87 -6.25 -2.43
C GLU A 26 -14.16 -7.48 -1.58
N VAL A 27 -13.99 -7.41 -0.25
CA VAL A 27 -14.40 -8.49 0.67
C VAL A 27 -15.92 -8.73 0.60
N LEU A 28 -16.73 -7.66 0.58
CA LEU A 28 -18.18 -7.78 0.44
C LEU A 28 -18.60 -8.40 -0.90
N ARG A 29 -17.81 -8.16 -1.96
CA ARG A 29 -18.06 -8.69 -3.30
C ARG A 29 -17.73 -10.18 -3.41
N ASP A 30 -16.55 -10.58 -2.95
CA ASP A 30 -16.02 -11.94 -3.15
C ASP A 30 -16.36 -12.90 -2.00
N GLN A 31 -16.84 -12.38 -0.86
CA GLN A 31 -17.19 -13.15 0.36
C GLN A 31 -16.14 -14.23 0.72
N PRO A 32 -14.86 -13.86 0.85
CA PRO A 32 -13.80 -14.84 1.12
C PRO A 32 -13.92 -15.41 2.54
N GLY A 33 -13.62 -16.70 2.69
CA GLY A 33 -13.56 -17.34 4.00
C GLY A 33 -12.37 -16.91 4.86
N ASP A 34 -11.26 -16.51 4.23
CA ASP A 34 -10.05 -16.01 4.90
C ASP A 34 -9.75 -14.57 4.50
N ILE A 35 -10.26 -13.64 5.32
CA ILE A 35 -10.13 -12.20 5.10
C ILE A 35 -8.66 -11.73 5.21
N PRO A 36 -7.86 -12.14 6.23
CA PRO A 36 -6.44 -11.76 6.29
C PRO A 36 -5.64 -12.13 5.03
N SER A 37 -5.77 -13.37 4.54
CA SER A 37 -5.07 -13.80 3.33
C SER A 37 -5.54 -13.04 2.09
N TYR A 38 -6.84 -12.77 1.99
CA TYR A 38 -7.40 -11.95 0.91
C TYR A 38 -6.85 -10.53 0.93
N ALA A 39 -6.80 -9.89 2.11
CA ALA A 39 -6.27 -8.54 2.28
C ALA A 39 -4.80 -8.42 1.88
N ALA A 40 -3.97 -9.41 2.26
CA ALA A 40 -2.57 -9.45 1.85
C ALA A 40 -2.42 -9.51 0.32
N ARG A 41 -3.24 -10.32 -0.36
CA ARG A 41 -3.27 -10.39 -1.83
C ARG A 41 -3.74 -9.08 -2.45
N TYR A 42 -4.82 -8.51 -1.92
CA TYR A 42 -5.37 -7.23 -2.39
C TYR A 42 -4.33 -6.10 -2.32
N PHE A 43 -3.63 -5.93 -1.19
CA PHE A 43 -2.60 -4.91 -1.05
C PHE A 43 -1.37 -5.17 -1.94
N ASN A 44 -0.99 -6.43 -2.15
CA ASN A 44 0.06 -6.77 -3.12
C ASN A 44 -0.30 -6.34 -4.55
N VAL A 45 -1.56 -6.53 -4.97
CA VAL A 45 -2.02 -6.06 -6.29
C VAL A 45 -1.97 -4.54 -6.37
N LEU A 46 -2.40 -3.82 -5.32
CA LEU A 46 -2.33 -2.36 -5.29
C LEU A 46 -0.90 -1.82 -5.35
N LEU A 47 0.05 -2.45 -4.65
CA LEU A 47 1.47 -2.10 -4.70
C LEU A 47 2.04 -2.30 -6.10
N LYS A 48 1.78 -3.46 -6.73
CA LYS A 48 2.20 -3.71 -8.11
C LYS A 48 1.61 -2.72 -9.10
N LYS A 49 0.33 -2.34 -8.93
CA LYS A 49 -0.31 -1.29 -9.76
C LYS A 49 0.37 0.06 -9.58
N ARG A 50 0.76 0.41 -8.35
CA ARG A 50 1.50 1.65 -8.07
C ARG A 50 2.89 1.62 -8.72
N GLU A 51 3.62 0.53 -8.59
CA GLU A 51 4.96 0.35 -9.14
C GLU A 51 4.94 0.30 -10.67
N GLY A 52 3.97 -0.39 -11.28
CA GLY A 52 3.79 -0.41 -12.73
C GLY A 52 3.33 0.92 -13.33
N ASN A 53 2.80 1.84 -12.52
CA ASN A 53 2.47 3.21 -12.94
C ASN A 53 3.65 4.19 -12.76
N ILE A 54 4.71 3.79 -12.07
CA ILE A 54 5.96 4.54 -12.08
C ILE A 54 6.66 4.13 -13.39
N HIS A 55 6.54 4.96 -14.43
CA HIS A 55 7.47 4.91 -15.56
C HIS A 55 8.87 5.07 -14.99
N ILE A 56 9.55 3.95 -14.77
CA ILE A 56 10.98 3.90 -14.54
C ILE A 56 11.57 4.43 -15.85
N LYS A 57 12.11 5.66 -15.83
CA LYS A 57 13.07 6.04 -16.87
C LYS A 57 14.14 4.98 -16.85
N GLU A 58 14.16 4.17 -17.91
CA GLU A 58 15.24 3.24 -18.22
C GLU A 58 16.57 3.95 -17.93
N PRO A 59 17.40 3.46 -16.99
CA PRO A 59 18.72 4.03 -16.84
C PRO A 59 19.51 3.73 -18.11
N ALA A 60 19.88 4.82 -18.77
CA ALA A 60 20.81 4.95 -19.88
C ALA A 60 21.76 3.73 -20.06
N THR A 61 21.69 3.15 -21.26
CA THR A 61 22.79 2.52 -21.99
C THR A 61 24.09 2.33 -21.19
N VAL A 62 24.25 1.14 -20.59
CA VAL A 62 25.59 0.60 -20.40
C VAL A 62 25.93 -0.12 -21.71
N VAL A 63 26.52 0.62 -22.65
CA VAL A 63 27.23 0.03 -23.77
C VAL A 63 28.42 -0.71 -23.16
N THR A 64 28.32 -2.02 -23.04
CA THR A 64 29.48 -2.88 -22.81
C THR A 64 30.26 -2.96 -24.12
N PRO A 65 31.52 -2.48 -24.20
CA PRO A 65 32.36 -2.78 -25.35
C PRO A 65 32.75 -4.26 -25.25
N SER A 66 32.29 -5.07 -26.19
CA SER A 66 32.77 -6.44 -26.39
C SER A 66 33.47 -6.46 -27.75
N GLU A 67 34.79 -6.66 -27.68
CA GLU A 67 35.79 -6.98 -28.72
C GLU A 67 35.74 -6.26 -30.08
#